data_AF-A0A8T3S6M6-F1
#
_entry.id   AF-A0A8T3S6M6-F1
#
_cell.length_a   1.000
_cell.length_b   1.000
_cell.length_c   1.000
_cell.angle_alpha   90.00
_cell.angle_beta   90.00
_cell.angle_gamma   90.00
#
_symmetry.space_group_name_H-M   'P 1'
#
loop_
_entity.id
_entity.type
_entity.pdbx_description
1 polymer ?
#
loop_
_entity_poly.entity_id
_entity_poly.type
_entity_poly.pdbx_seq_one_letter_code
_entity_poly.pdbx_strand_id
1 'polypeptide(L)' 'LGLEWLRANVDDLEPIVYGIPDEIDRGVAALKLESMGIVIDSLTTAQKAYSESWDSGT' A
#
# COMPACT_ATOMS: atom_id res chain seq x y z
N LEU A 1 10.93 -1.48 8.27
CA LEU A 1 9.74 -0.78 7.73
C LEU A 1 8.81 -0.25 8.83
N GLY A 2 8.02 -1.07 9.54
CA GLY A 2 7.10 -0.53 10.57
C GLY A 2 7.78 0.22 11.73
N LEU A 3 8.81 -0.37 12.36
CA LEU A 3 9.58 0.29 13.43
C LEU A 3 10.35 1.53 12.93
N GLU A 4 10.75 1.51 11.67
CA GLU A 4 11.48 2.60 11.04
C GLU A 4 10.55 3.80 10.79
N TRP A 5 9.32 3.54 10.35
CA TRP A 5 8.28 4.56 10.25
C TRP A 5 7.95 5.16 11.61
N LEU A 6 7.79 4.35 12.65
CA LEU A 6 7.57 4.84 14.02
C LEU A 6 8.72 5.75 14.48
N ARG A 7 9.97 5.35 14.23
CA ARG A 7 11.14 6.18 14.57
C ARG A 7 11.17 7.49 13.79
N ALA A 8 10.81 7.47 12.51
CA ALA A 8 10.84 8.64 11.65
C ALA A 8 9.74 9.66 11.96
N ASN A 9 8.62 9.23 12.55
CA ASN A 9 7.46 10.08 12.83
C ASN A 9 7.25 10.31 14.34
N VAL A 10 8.19 9.91 15.19
CA VAL A 10 8.02 9.86 16.65
C VAL A 10 7.56 11.17 17.28
N ASP A 11 7.97 12.31 16.72
CA ASP A 11 7.63 13.65 17.24
C ASP A 11 6.15 14.01 17.03
N ASP A 12 5.47 13.37 16.07
CA ASP A 12 4.07 13.60 15.71
C ASP A 12 3.12 12.52 16.26
N LEU A 13 3.63 11.56 17.05
CA LEU A 13 2.85 10.44 17.58
C LEU A 13 2.38 10.70 19.02
N GLU A 14 1.09 10.46 19.24
CA GLU A 14 0.42 10.41 20.53
C GLU A 14 0.52 9.01 21.15
N PRO A 15 0.31 8.84 22.47
CA PRO A 15 0.32 7.53 23.12
C PRO A 15 -0.95 6.71 22.83
N ILE A 16 -1.12 6.32 21.57
CA ILE A 16 -2.23 5.52 21.04
C ILE A 16 -1.72 4.33 20.22
N VAL A 17 -2.64 3.46 19.78
CA VAL A 17 -2.32 2.35 18.88
C VAL A 17 -2.45 2.84 17.44
N TYR A 18 -1.34 2.81 16.69
CA TYR A 18 -1.30 3.14 15.28
C TYR A 18 -1.41 1.89 14.41
N GLY A 19 -2.22 1.99 13.35
CA GLY A 19 -2.14 1.07 12.22
C GLY A 19 -0.86 1.33 11.41
N ILE A 20 -0.38 0.30 10.72
CA ILE A 20 0.71 0.48 9.76
C ILE A 20 0.16 1.22 8.53
N PRO A 21 0.85 2.27 8.04
CA PRO A 21 0.47 2.91 6.79
C PRO A 21 0.39 1.92 5.63
N ASP A 22 -0.66 2.05 4.82
CA ASP A 22 -0.96 1.21 3.66
C ASP A 22 0.23 1.02 2.70
N GLU A 23 1.04 2.05 2.50
CA GLU A 23 2.20 1.97 1.61
C GLU A 23 3.23 0.97 2.12
N ILE A 24 3.46 0.95 3.44
CA ILE A 24 4.40 0.03 4.08
C ILE A 24 3.87 -1.39 3.99
N ASP A 25 2.57 -1.59 4.25
CA ASP A 25 1.95 -2.90 4.18
C ASP A 25 2.00 -3.47 2.75
N ARG A 26 1.65 -2.66 1.75
CA ARG A 26 1.80 -3.01 0.32
C ARG A 26 3.25 -3.30 -0.06
N GLY A 27 4.21 -2.55 0.48
CA GLY A 27 5.64 -2.81 0.28
C GLY A 27 6.07 -4.18 0.79
N VAL A 28 5.65 -4.56 2.01
CA VAL A 28 5.93 -5.89 2.58
C VAL A 28 5.28 -6.99 1.75
N ALA A 29 4.02 -6.80 1.33
CA ALA A 29 3.31 -7.76 0.48
C ALA A 29 4.02 -7.94 -0.88
N ALA A 30 4.46 -6.86 -1.51
CA ALA A 30 5.20 -6.90 -2.77
C ALA A 30 6.53 -7.67 -2.64
N LEU A 31 7.32 -7.39 -1.60
CA LEU A 31 8.56 -8.11 -1.32
C LEU A 31 8.30 -9.62 -1.10
N LYS A 32 7.20 -9.97 -0.44
CA LYS A 32 6.84 -11.37 -0.24
C LYS A 32 6.51 -12.06 -1.56
N LEU A 33 5.72 -11.43 -2.42
CA LEU A 33 5.36 -11.97 -3.73
C LEU A 33 6.59 -12.13 -4.62
N GLU A 34 7.48 -11.13 -4.63
CA GLU A 34 8.75 -11.18 -5.35
C GLU A 34 9.61 -12.37 -4.88
N SER A 35 9.71 -12.59 -3.56
CA SER A 35 10.45 -13.74 -3.00
C SER A 35 9.87 -15.11 -3.42
N MET A 36 8.61 -15.13 -3.84
CA MET A 36 7.91 -16.31 -4.34
C MET A 36 7.94 -16.41 -5.87
N GLY A 37 8.60 -15.47 -6.56
CA GLY A 37 8.61 -15.39 -8.02
C GLY A 37 7.27 -14.99 -8.63
N ILE A 38 6.37 -14.38 -7.84
CA ILE A 38 5.06 -13.93 -8.29
C ILE A 38 5.15 -12.47 -8.72
N VAL A 39 4.74 -12.19 -9.95
CA VAL A 39 4.67 -10.84 -10.51
C VAL A 39 3.20 -10.45 -10.70
N ILE A 40 2.82 -9.28 -10.17
CA ILE A 40 1.52 -8.66 -10.42
C ILE A 40 1.66 -7.73 -11.62
N ASP A 41 0.74 -7.83 -12.58
CA ASP A 41 0.71 -6.95 -13.75
C ASP A 41 0.22 -5.53 -13.39
N SER A 42 0.46 -4.59 -14.30
CA SER A 42 -0.02 -3.21 -14.14
C SER A 42 -1.22 -2.97 -15.04
N LEU A 43 -2.23 -2.28 -14.52
CA LEU A 43 -3.34 -1.81 -15.34
C LEU A 43 -2.83 -0.92 -16.48
N THR A 44 -3.24 -1.25 -17.71
CA THR A 44 -3.08 -0.39 -18.88
C THR A 44 -3.83 0.92 -18.71
N THR A 45 -3.44 1.96 -19.46
CA THR A 45 -4.13 3.26 -19.44
C THR A 45 -5.63 3.11 -19.72
N ALA A 46 -6.02 2.25 -20.65
CA ALA A 46 -7.42 1.98 -20.96
C ALA A 46 -8.16 1.30 -19.79
N GLN A 47 -7.53 0.34 -19.11
CA GLN A 47 -8.13 -0.31 -17.93
C GLN A 47 -8.26 0.65 -16.75
N LYS A 48 -7.29 1.55 -16.53
CA LYS A 48 -7.39 2.60 -15.50
C LYS A 48 -8.55 3.55 -15.79
N ALA A 49 -8.60 4.08 -17.02
CA ALA A 49 -9.69 4.95 -17.46
C ALA A 49 -11.06 4.26 -17.35
N TYR A 50 -11.14 2.97 -17.71
CA TYR A 50 -12.36 2.19 -17.53
C TYR A 50 -12.75 2.05 -16.05
N SER A 51 -11.79 1.74 -15.17
CA SER A 51 -12.03 1.61 -13.73
C SER A 51 -12.50 2.92 -13.10
N GLU A 52 -11.90 4.05 -13.48
CA GLU A 52 -12.27 5.39 -12.99
C GLU A 52 -13.60 5.88 -13.57
N SER A 53 -13.97 5.42 -14.78
CA SER A 53 -15.25 5.78 -15.41
C SER A 53 -16.47 5.14 -14.75
N TRP A 54 -16.28 4.10 -13.93
CA TRP A 54 -17.32 3.46 -13.13
C TRP A 54 -17.48 4.17 -11.77
N ASP A 55 -17.91 5.43 -11.78
CA ASP A 55 -18.31 6.18 -10.57
C ASP A 55 -19.81 5.97 -10.23
N SER A 56 -20.36 4.81 -10.60
CA SER A 56 -21.75 4.46 -10.23
C SER A 56 -21.91 2.97 -9.92
N GLY A 57 -22.03 2.68 -8.63
CA GLY A 57 -22.85 1.60 -8.11
C GLY A 57 -22.13 0.44 -7.44
N THR A 58 -21.74 0.62 -6.18
CA THR A 58 -22.27 -0.11 -4.99
C THR A 58 -21.90 0.65 -3.73
#